data_AF-A0A953BFJ1-F1
#
_entry.id   AF-A0A953BFJ1-F1
#
_cell.length_a   1.000
_cell.length_b   1.000
_cell.length_c   1.000
_cell.angle_alpha   90.00
_cell.angle_beta   90.00
_cell.angle_gamma   90.00
#
_symmetry.space_group_name_H-M   'P 1'
#
loop_
_entity.id
_entity.type
_entity.pdbx_description
1 polymer ?
#
loop_
_entity_poly.entity_id
_entity_poly.type
_entity_poly.pdbx_seq_one_letter_code
_entity_poly.pdbx_strand_id
1 'polypeptide(L)'
;MTTQPRTARAGFDPGWLFLIPGVVALAAAALLPIQDSLEEVRWQAHRMNLVAQHAEERLDRHRRYLAALEAGDPTLARSLASSQLNLAPPDRRPLAPGASLPPASVFDDLNPPPPDPPAFAPKRSRLHRLATDQKLRPWFIAGGMLAIVVGLLPPTDARRPEAQDNVADNEK
;
A
#
# COMPACT_ATOMS: atom_id res chain seq x y z
N MET A 1 16.65 -39.59 54.97
CA MET A 1 15.44 -39.62 54.13
C MET A 1 15.52 -38.47 53.15
N THR A 2 16.01 -38.74 51.94
CA THR A 2 16.18 -37.75 50.86
C THR A 2 14.97 -37.82 49.93
N THR A 3 14.09 -36.83 49.98
CA THR A 3 13.00 -36.64 49.03
C THR A 3 13.56 -36.22 47.68
N GLN A 4 13.45 -37.11 46.71
CA GLN A 4 13.90 -36.92 45.34
C GLN A 4 12.96 -35.95 44.61
N PRO A 5 13.47 -34.87 43.97
CA PRO A 5 12.62 -33.98 43.19
C PRO A 5 12.19 -34.70 41.90
N ARG A 6 10.88 -34.89 41.71
CA ARG A 6 10.32 -35.38 40.44
C ARG A 6 10.67 -34.36 39.37
N THR A 7 11.59 -34.73 38.48
CA THR A 7 11.88 -33.99 37.26
C THR A 7 10.59 -33.90 36.44
N ALA A 8 9.97 -32.72 36.42
CA ALA A 8 8.93 -32.39 35.47
C ALA A 8 9.56 -32.51 34.08
N ARG A 9 9.24 -33.59 33.36
CA ARG A 9 9.52 -33.65 31.92
C ARG A 9 8.73 -32.52 31.31
N ALA A 10 9.43 -31.45 30.89
CA ALA A 10 8.92 -30.45 29.98
C ALA A 10 8.66 -31.14 28.63
N GLY A 11 7.57 -31.90 28.55
CA GLY A 11 7.03 -32.38 27.30
C GLY A 11 6.48 -31.18 26.55
N PHE A 12 6.71 -31.15 25.24
CA PHE A 12 6.13 -30.14 24.35
C PHE A 12 4.61 -30.21 24.49
N ASP A 13 4.00 -29.20 25.12
CA ASP A 13 2.57 -29.16 25.31
C ASP A 13 1.90 -28.92 23.94
N PRO A 14 1.06 -29.87 23.45
CA PRO A 14 0.41 -29.76 22.16
C PRO A 14 -0.49 -28.51 22.04
N GLY A 15 -0.89 -27.88 23.16
CA GLY A 15 -1.63 -26.62 23.15
C GLY A 15 -0.91 -25.48 22.41
N TRP A 16 0.42 -25.46 22.45
CA TRP A 16 1.22 -24.44 21.75
C TRP A 16 1.09 -24.51 20.23
N LEU A 17 0.83 -25.70 19.67
CA LEU A 17 0.63 -25.88 18.22
C LEU A 17 -0.64 -25.20 17.71
N PHE A 18 -1.61 -24.94 18.59
CA PHE A 18 -2.85 -24.25 18.25
C PHE A 18 -2.83 -22.79 18.69
N LEU A 19 -2.19 -22.49 19.81
CA LEU A 19 -2.11 -21.13 20.36
C LEU A 19 -1.30 -20.20 19.45
N ILE A 20 -0.09 -20.59 19.05
CA ILE A 20 0.79 -19.76 18.21
C ILE A 20 0.11 -19.37 16.89
N PRO A 21 -0.38 -20.31 16.06
CA PRO A 21 -1.02 -19.94 14.79
C PRO A 21 -2.32 -19.16 15.00
N GLY A 22 -3.07 -19.41 16.08
CA GLY A 22 -4.26 -18.63 16.41
C GLY A 22 -3.94 -17.16 16.70
N VAL A 23 -2.92 -16.91 17.53
CA VAL A 23 -2.43 -15.54 17.81
C VAL A 23 -1.88 -14.88 16.54
N VAL A 24 -1.08 -15.60 15.75
CA VAL A 24 -0.53 -15.08 14.49
C VAL A 24 -1.64 -14.73 13.50
N ALA A 25 -2.67 -15.56 13.37
CA ALA A 25 -3.82 -15.29 12.51
C ALA A 25 -4.57 -14.01 12.94
N LEU A 26 -4.80 -13.86 14.25
CA LEU A 26 -5.49 -12.70 14.81
C LEU A 26 -4.66 -11.41 14.66
N ALA A 27 -3.36 -11.49 14.91
CA ALA A 27 -2.42 -10.41 14.68
C ALA A 27 -2.36 -10.00 13.20
N ALA A 28 -2.32 -10.97 12.28
CA ALA A 28 -2.33 -10.70 10.85
C ALA A 28 -3.64 -10.01 10.41
N ALA A 29 -4.79 -10.47 10.90
CA ALA A 29 -6.10 -9.89 10.59
C ALA A 29 -6.24 -8.42 11.06
N ALA A 30 -5.52 -8.04 12.12
CA ALA A 30 -5.50 -6.66 12.62
C ALA A 30 -4.41 -5.79 11.94
N LEU A 31 -3.23 -6.36 11.69
CA LEU A 31 -2.06 -5.59 11.22
C LEU A 31 -2.08 -5.33 9.72
N LEU A 32 -2.56 -6.28 8.91
CA LEU A 32 -2.62 -6.15 7.46
C LEU A 32 -3.44 -4.95 6.96
N PRO A 33 -4.67 -4.67 7.44
CA PRO A 33 -5.42 -3.50 6.98
C PRO A 33 -4.73 -2.16 7.33
N ILE A 34 -3.94 -2.14 8.40
CA ILE A 34 -3.15 -0.96 8.79
C ILE A 34 -2.01 -0.73 7.79
N GLN A 35 -1.37 -1.81 7.32
CA GLN A 35 -0.33 -1.71 6.28
C GLN A 35 -0.90 -1.20 4.96
N ASP A 36 -2.07 -1.69 4.54
CA ASP A 36 -2.74 -1.22 3.32
C ASP A 36 -3.05 0.28 3.35
N SER A 37 -3.64 0.74 4.46
CA SER A 37 -3.98 2.15 4.62
C SER A 37 -2.74 3.05 4.60
N LEU A 38 -1.61 2.59 5.14
CA LEU A 38 -0.33 3.30 5.03
C LEU A 38 0.19 3.35 3.59
N GLU A 39 0.08 2.26 2.83
CA GLU A 39 0.49 2.24 1.42
C GLU A 39 -0.38 3.16 0.56
N GLU A 40 -1.69 3.16 0.78
CA GLU A 40 -2.64 4.05 0.11
C GLU A 40 -2.31 5.53 0.38
N VAL A 41 -2.13 5.89 1.65
CA VAL A 41 -1.78 7.28 2.03
C VAL A 41 -0.43 7.69 1.44
N ARG A 42 0.56 6.81 1.46
CA ARG A 42 1.88 7.07 0.84
C ARG A 42 1.76 7.30 -0.66
N TRP A 43 0.95 6.50 -1.34
CA TRP A 43 0.70 6.67 -2.76
C TRP A 43 -0.01 8.00 -3.07
N GLN A 44 -1.03 8.37 -2.28
CA GLN A 44 -1.71 9.66 -2.41
C GLN A 44 -0.75 10.82 -2.19
N ALA A 45 0.08 10.76 -1.14
CA ALA A 45 1.10 11.78 -0.88
C ALA A 45 2.11 11.89 -2.03
N HIS A 46 2.55 10.76 -2.58
CA HIS A 46 3.44 10.75 -3.74
C HIS A 46 2.80 11.42 -4.97
N ARG A 47 1.52 11.14 -5.24
CA ARG A 47 0.78 11.81 -6.33
C ARG A 47 0.65 13.31 -6.13
N MET A 48 0.34 13.76 -4.91
CA MET A 48 0.27 15.20 -4.62
C MET A 48 1.61 15.89 -4.82
N ASN A 49 2.71 15.23 -4.47
CA ASN A 49 4.06 15.75 -4.70
C ASN A 49 4.36 15.91 -6.19
N LEU A 50 4.00 14.93 -7.02
CA LEU A 50 4.17 15.04 -8.48
C LEU A 50 3.36 16.19 -9.08
N VAL A 51 2.13 16.39 -8.63
CA VAL A 51 1.29 17.52 -9.07
C VAL A 51 1.90 18.86 -8.63
N ALA A 52 2.42 18.94 -7.41
CA ALA A 52 3.07 20.14 -6.89
C ALA A 52 4.33 20.49 -7.70
N GLN A 53 5.17 19.51 -8.00
CA GLN A 53 6.36 19.69 -8.83
C GLN A 53 6.00 20.20 -10.23
N HIS A 54 4.96 19.64 -10.84
CA HIS A 54 4.49 20.10 -12.15
C HIS A 54 3.95 21.54 -12.11
N ALA A 55 3.24 21.90 -11.05
CA ALA A 55 2.75 23.27 -10.86
C ALA A 55 3.91 24.26 -10.68
N GLU A 56 4.96 23.87 -9.97
CA GLU A 56 6.17 24.68 -9.79
C GLU A 56 6.91 24.89 -11.12
N GLU A 57 7.07 23.84 -11.92
CA GLU A 57 7.69 23.93 -13.25
C GLU A 57 6.91 24.86 -14.17
N ARG A 58 5.57 24.77 -14.14
CA ARG A 58 4.69 25.69 -14.88
C ARG A 58 4.92 27.13 -14.45
N LEU A 59 4.92 27.42 -13.15
CA LEU A 59 5.15 28.77 -12.63
C LEU A 59 6.52 29.31 -13.02
N ASP A 60 7.56 28.47 -13.00
CA ASP A 60 8.91 28.88 -13.37
C ASP A 60 9.02 29.22 -14.87
N ARG A 61 8.41 28.43 -15.76
CA ARG A 61 8.33 28.76 -17.19
C ARG A 61 7.62 30.10 -17.43
N HIS A 62 6.53 30.36 -16.72
CA HIS A 62 5.81 31.63 -16.81
C HIS A 62 6.65 32.80 -16.29
N ARG A 63 7.37 32.64 -15.18
CA ARG A 63 8.28 33.68 -14.66
C ARG A 63 9.41 34.00 -15.64
N ARG A 64 10.04 32.97 -16.22
CA ARG A 64 11.08 33.16 -17.25
C ARG A 64 10.54 33.88 -18.48
N TYR A 65 9.33 33.53 -18.91
CA TYR A 65 8.66 34.20 -20.03
C TYR A 65 8.38 35.68 -19.74
N LEU A 66 7.82 35.99 -18.57
CA LEU A 66 7.55 37.37 -18.15
C LEU A 66 8.83 38.20 -18.04
N ALA A 67 9.89 37.65 -17.44
CA ALA A 67 11.18 38.33 -17.33
C ALA A 67 11.78 38.65 -18.70
N ALA A 68 11.67 37.75 -19.67
CA ALA A 68 12.16 37.97 -21.03
C ALA A 68 11.31 39.01 -21.79
N LEU A 69 10.01 39.09 -21.50
CA LEU A 69 9.12 40.12 -22.03
C LEU A 69 9.46 41.52 -21.47
N GLU A 70 9.68 41.62 -20.15
CA GLU A 70 10.11 42.86 -19.49
C GLU A 70 11.48 43.35 -19.96
N ALA A 71 12.40 42.43 -20.26
CA ALA A 71 13.70 42.73 -20.85
C ALA A 71 13.63 43.24 -22.30
N GLY A 72 12.44 43.22 -22.92
CA GLY A 72 12.22 43.72 -24.27
C GLY A 72 12.82 42.84 -25.36
N ASP A 73 12.89 41.52 -25.15
CA ASP A 73 13.45 40.60 -26.15
C ASP A 73 12.69 40.72 -27.49
N PRO A 74 13.35 41.24 -28.55
CA PRO A 74 12.70 41.51 -29.83
C PRO A 74 12.29 40.23 -30.57
N THR A 75 12.80 39.07 -30.14
CA THR A 75 12.47 37.75 -30.67
C THR A 75 11.15 37.24 -30.11
N LEU A 76 10.92 37.42 -28.80
CA LEU A 76 9.66 37.12 -28.12
C LEU A 76 8.53 38.06 -28.52
N ALA A 77 8.81 39.36 -28.68
CA ALA A 77 7.82 40.31 -29.19
C ALA A 77 7.34 39.95 -30.61
N ARG A 78 8.26 39.47 -31.46
CA ARG A 78 7.93 38.96 -32.80
C ARG A 78 7.15 37.65 -32.75
N SER A 79 7.49 36.73 -31.84
CA SER A 79 6.73 35.48 -31.69
C SER A 79 5.31 35.74 -31.16
N LEU A 80 5.14 36.62 -30.17
CA LEU A 80 3.85 37.10 -29.68
C LEU A 80 3.02 37.78 -30.77
N ALA A 81 3.63 38.66 -31.56
CA ALA A 81 2.95 39.31 -32.68
C ALA A 81 2.50 38.27 -33.73
N SER A 82 3.32 37.26 -34.01
CA SER A 82 2.95 36.20 -34.94
C SER A 82 1.87 35.26 -34.38
N SER A 83 1.88 34.96 -33.08
CA SER A 83 0.96 33.99 -32.47
C SER A 83 -0.39 34.58 -32.07
N GLN A 84 -0.42 35.83 -31.60
CA GLN A 84 -1.64 36.49 -31.10
C GLN A 84 -2.33 37.36 -32.16
N LEU A 85 -1.56 38.03 -33.02
CA LEU A 85 -2.13 38.90 -34.05
C LEU A 85 -2.29 38.20 -35.40
N ASN A 86 -1.81 36.95 -35.55
CA ASN A 86 -1.75 36.22 -36.81
C ASN A 86 -1.16 37.08 -37.96
N LEU A 87 -0.32 38.07 -37.61
CA LEU A 87 0.30 38.99 -38.54
C LEU A 87 1.42 38.24 -39.23
N ALA A 88 1.13 37.67 -40.39
CA ALA A 88 2.13 37.12 -41.28
C ALA A 88 3.11 38.24 -41.68
N PRO A 89 4.44 38.04 -41.56
CA PRO A 89 5.42 39.00 -42.02
C PRO A 89 5.18 39.35 -43.50
N PRO A 90 5.28 40.63 -43.91
CA PRO A 90 4.94 41.06 -45.27
C PRO A 90 5.74 40.37 -46.38
N ASP A 91 6.88 39.76 -46.03
CA ASP A 91 7.78 39.06 -46.95
C ASP A 91 7.50 37.55 -47.10
N ARG A 92 6.49 36.99 -46.41
CA ARG A 92 6.15 35.56 -46.52
C ARG A 92 4.84 35.35 -47.28
N ARG A 93 4.94 34.89 -48.53
CA ARG A 93 3.78 34.43 -49.32
C ARG A 93 3.30 33.07 -48.82
N PRO A 94 2.01 32.90 -48.48
CA PRO A 94 1.45 31.59 -48.17
C PRO A 94 1.49 30.70 -49.42
N LEU A 95 2.09 29.51 -49.31
CA LEU A 95 2.25 28.55 -50.42
C LEU A 95 0.95 27.80 -50.79
N ALA A 96 -0.16 28.01 -50.06
CA ALA A 96 -1.45 27.40 -50.39
C ALA A 96 -2.63 28.24 -49.85
N PRO A 97 -3.59 28.66 -50.70
CA PRO A 97 -4.83 29.26 -50.23
C PRO A 97 -5.73 28.17 -49.61
N GLY A 98 -6.04 28.30 -48.32
CA GLY A 98 -6.98 27.41 -47.61
C GLY A 98 -6.38 26.47 -46.56
N ALA A 99 -5.05 26.48 -46.36
CA ALA A 99 -4.45 25.76 -45.24
C ALA A 99 -4.61 26.58 -43.95
N SER A 100 -5.61 26.22 -43.14
CA SER A 100 -5.71 26.70 -41.76
C SER A 100 -4.52 26.15 -40.97
N LEU A 101 -3.50 26.98 -40.77
CA LEU A 101 -2.39 26.64 -39.86
C LEU A 101 -3.00 26.40 -38.47
N PRO A 102 -2.67 25.29 -37.79
CA PRO A 102 -3.11 25.08 -36.42
C PRO A 102 -2.67 26.28 -35.57
N PRO A 103 -3.51 26.74 -34.62
CA PRO A 103 -3.16 27.88 -33.78
C PRO A 103 -1.85 27.54 -33.07
N ALA A 104 -0.77 28.23 -33.45
CA ALA A 104 0.53 28.14 -32.80
C ALA A 104 0.43 28.87 -31.46
N SER A 105 -0.28 28.26 -30.51
CA SER A 105 -0.44 28.76 -29.16
C SER A 105 0.89 28.59 -28.45
N VAL A 106 1.58 29.69 -28.18
CA VAL A 106 2.80 29.71 -27.35
C VAL A 106 2.53 29.12 -25.95
N PHE A 107 1.25 29.07 -25.54
CA PHE A 107 0.82 28.48 -24.28
C PHE A 107 0.93 26.95 -24.25
N ASP A 108 1.01 26.28 -25.40
CA ASP A 108 1.20 24.83 -25.45
C ASP A 108 2.64 24.46 -25.06
N ASP A 109 3.62 25.28 -25.44
CA ASP A 109 5.01 25.13 -24.97
C ASP A 109 5.19 25.54 -23.49
N LEU A 110 4.38 26.49 -23.02
CA LEU A 110 4.42 26.97 -21.63
C LEU A 110 3.68 26.04 -20.64
N ASN A 111 2.73 25.23 -21.12
CA ASN A 111 2.01 24.26 -20.32
C ASN A 111 2.41 22.83 -20.70
N PRO A 112 3.46 22.26 -20.07
CA PRO A 112 3.78 20.87 -20.27
C PRO A 112 2.56 19.99 -19.95
N PRO A 113 2.29 18.94 -20.74
CA PRO A 113 1.17 18.05 -20.51
C PRO A 113 1.27 17.45 -19.10
N PRO A 114 0.13 17.21 -18.42
CA PRO A 114 0.15 16.62 -17.09
C PRO A 114 0.90 15.28 -17.12
N PRO A 115 1.79 15.02 -16.14
CA PRO A 115 2.45 13.72 -16.06
C PRO A 115 1.41 12.64 -15.78
N ASP A 116 1.53 11.51 -16.49
CA ASP A 116 0.69 10.34 -16.23
C ASP A 116 0.93 9.88 -14.79
N PRO A 117 -0.13 9.76 -13.95
CA PRO A 117 0.05 9.34 -12.58
C PRO A 117 0.56 7.90 -12.53
N PRO A 118 1.51 7.58 -11.64
CA PRO A 118 1.98 6.21 -11.47
C PRO A 118 0.81 5.31 -11.07
N ALA A 119 0.60 4.24 -11.84
CA ALA A 119 -0.44 3.26 -11.56
C ALA A 119 -0.24 2.63 -10.17
N PHE A 120 -1.27 2.66 -9.33
CA PHE A 120 -1.23 1.99 -8.04
C PHE A 120 -1.29 0.47 -8.25
N ALA A 121 -0.21 -0.23 -7.92
CA ALA A 121 -0.11 -1.68 -8.02
C ALA A 121 0.11 -2.29 -6.62
N PRO A 122 -0.95 -2.52 -5.83
CA PRO A 122 -0.80 -3.12 -4.51
C PRO A 122 -0.34 -4.57 -4.64
N LYS A 123 0.69 -4.96 -3.87
CA LYS A 123 1.20 -6.34 -3.86
C LYS A 123 0.29 -7.23 -3.03
N ARG A 124 -0.67 -7.90 -3.68
CA ARG A 124 -1.64 -8.78 -2.99
C ARG A 124 -1.07 -10.18 -2.75
N SER A 125 -0.68 -10.46 -1.51
CA SER A 125 -0.35 -11.83 -1.06
C SER A 125 -1.60 -12.70 -0.83
N ARG A 126 -1.47 -14.03 -0.84
CA ARG A 126 -2.60 -14.95 -0.54
C ARG A 126 -3.09 -14.82 0.91
N LEU A 127 -2.16 -14.59 1.84
CA LEU A 127 -2.47 -14.35 3.25
C LEU A 127 -3.20 -13.02 3.43
N HIS A 128 -2.75 -12.01 2.68
CA HIS A 128 -3.41 -10.72 2.59
C HIS A 128 -4.86 -10.85 2.10
N ARG A 129 -5.09 -11.60 1.03
CA ARG A 129 -6.46 -11.89 0.54
C ARG A 129 -7.31 -12.55 1.61
N LEU A 130 -6.79 -13.54 2.33
CA LEU A 130 -7.55 -14.26 3.36
C LEU A 130 -7.92 -13.39 4.56
N ALA A 131 -7.03 -12.48 4.96
CA ALA A 131 -7.22 -11.58 6.09
C ALA A 131 -8.13 -10.38 5.78
N THR A 132 -8.12 -9.91 4.53
CA THR A 132 -8.80 -8.66 4.12
C THR A 132 -10.14 -8.90 3.41
N ASP A 133 -10.38 -10.10 2.86
CA ASP A 133 -11.62 -10.42 2.15
C ASP A 133 -12.83 -10.39 3.08
N GLN A 134 -13.87 -9.62 2.73
CA GLN A 134 -15.05 -9.36 3.55
C GLN A 134 -15.82 -10.64 3.90
N LYS A 135 -15.79 -11.65 3.02
CA LYS A 135 -16.46 -12.94 3.26
C LYS A 135 -15.64 -13.88 4.13
N LEU A 136 -14.32 -13.90 3.96
CA LEU A 136 -13.43 -14.87 4.60
C LEU A 136 -12.85 -14.36 5.92
N ARG A 137 -12.70 -13.04 6.09
CA ARG A 137 -12.19 -12.39 7.29
C ARG A 137 -12.91 -12.82 8.58
N PRO A 138 -14.26 -12.81 8.68
CA PRO A 138 -14.92 -13.23 9.92
C PRO A 138 -14.63 -14.71 10.25
N TRP A 139 -14.56 -15.56 9.22
CA TRP A 139 -14.21 -16.98 9.40
C TRP A 139 -12.74 -17.17 9.80
N PHE A 140 -11.83 -16.37 9.25
CA PHE A 140 -10.42 -16.39 9.61
C PHE A 140 -10.19 -15.95 11.07
N ILE A 141 -10.88 -14.89 11.51
CA ILE A 141 -10.88 -14.44 12.91
C ILE A 141 -11.49 -15.50 13.82
N ALA A 142 -12.66 -16.04 13.47
CA ALA A 142 -13.32 -17.08 14.26
C ALA A 142 -12.47 -18.35 14.38
N GLY A 143 -11.82 -18.78 13.30
CA GLY A 143 -10.90 -19.92 13.29
C GLY A 143 -9.66 -19.67 14.14
N GLY A 144 -9.06 -18.48 14.06
CA GLY A 144 -7.93 -18.08 14.92
C GLY A 144 -8.31 -18.03 16.40
N MET A 145 -9.49 -17.48 16.73
CA MET A 145 -10.01 -17.43 18.09
C MET A 145 -10.29 -18.83 18.65
N LEU A 146 -10.89 -19.72 17.83
CA LEU A 146 -11.10 -21.12 18.20
C LEU A 146 -9.77 -21.84 18.45
N ALA A 147 -8.76 -21.62 17.62
CA ALA A 147 -7.43 -22.21 17.81
C ALA A 147 -6.76 -21.74 19.11
N ILE A 148 -6.92 -20.46 19.49
CA ILE A 148 -6.45 -19.95 20.78
C ILE A 148 -7.18 -20.66 21.93
N VAL A 149 -8.51 -20.77 21.85
CA VAL A 149 -9.31 -21.44 22.87
C VAL A 149 -8.83 -22.87 23.03
N VAL A 150 -8.78 -23.66 21.94
CA VAL A 150 -8.31 -25.07 21.94
C VAL A 150 -6.89 -25.20 22.50
N GLY A 151 -5.99 -24.28 22.13
CA GLY A 151 -4.62 -24.27 22.64
C GLY A 151 -4.48 -23.91 24.12
N LEU A 152 -5.52 -23.30 24.72
CA LEU A 152 -5.57 -22.94 26.13
C LEU A 152 -6.26 -24.00 26.99
N LEU A 153 -6.92 -25.02 26.40
CA LEU A 153 -7.52 -26.10 27.19
C LEU A 153 -6.41 -26.92 27.86
N PRO A 154 -6.46 -27.12 29.19
CA PRO A 154 -5.50 -27.96 29.87
C PRO A 154 -5.62 -29.39 29.34
N PRO A 155 -4.49 -30.10 29.11
CA PRO A 155 -4.54 -31.50 28.72
C PRO A 155 -5.33 -32.27 29.79
N THR A 156 -6.35 -33.01 29.36
CA THR A 156 -7.05 -33.93 30.24
C THR A 156 -6.06 -34.99 30.67
N ASP A 157 -5.54 -34.84 31.90
CA ASP A 157 -4.79 -35.90 32.56
C ASP A 157 -5.71 -37.11 32.65
N ALA A 158 -5.54 -38.04 31.71
CA ALA A 158 -6.12 -39.37 31.80
C ALA A 158 -5.43 -40.03 33.00
N ARG A 159 -5.99 -39.77 34.19
CA ARG A 159 -5.59 -40.36 35.45
C ARG A 159 -5.68 -41.86 35.24
N ARG A 160 -4.52 -42.48 35.00
CA ARG A 160 -4.40 -43.92 34.84
C ARG A 160 -5.05 -44.52 36.09
N PRO A 161 -6.17 -45.26 35.98
CA PRO A 161 -6.69 -45.96 37.14
C PRO A 161 -5.58 -46.92 37.55
N GLU A 162 -4.92 -46.63 38.68
CA GLU A 162 -4.14 -47.62 39.40
C GLU A 162 -5.13 -48.74 39.70
N ALA A 163 -5.07 -49.77 38.85
CA ALA A 163 -5.80 -51.00 39.05
C ALA A 163 -5.52 -51.44 40.49
N GLN A 164 -6.59 -51.71 41.22
CA GLN A 164 -6.61 -52.23 42.57
C GLN A 164 -5.88 -53.59 42.61
N ASP A 165 -4.55 -53.57 42.61
CA ASP A 165 -3.69 -54.74 42.83
C ASP A 165 -3.54 -55.06 44.34
N ASN A 166 -4.21 -54.30 45.22
CA ASN A 166 -4.14 -54.47 46.68
C ASN A 166 -5.23 -55.35 47.29
N VAL A 167 -6.02 -56.09 46.48
CA VAL A 167 -7.09 -56.98 47.01
C VAL A 167 -6.63 -58.45 47.12
N ALA A 168 -5.50 -58.84 46.54
CA ALA A 168 -5.04 -60.23 46.58
C ALA A 168 -4.14 -60.59 47.79
N ASP A 169 -3.74 -59.62 48.62
CA ASP A 169 -2.69 -59.83 49.64
C ASP A 169 -3.18 -59.82 51.10
N ASN A 170 -4.50 -59.96 51.33
CA ASN A 170 -5.09 -59.90 52.69
C ASN A 170 -6.02 -61.07 53.06
N GLU A 171 -5.81 -62.26 52.48
CA GLU A 171 -6.46 -63.51 52.91
C GLU A 171 -5.47 -64.69 53.04
N LYS A 172 -4.41 -64.51 53.84
CA LYS A 172 -3.65 -65.63 54.42
C LYS A 172 -3.35 -65.39 55.90
#